data_AF-A0ABD0J413-F1
#
_entry.id   AF-A0ABD0J413-F1
#
_cell.length_a   1.000
_cell.length_b   1.000
_cell.length_c   1.000
_cell.angle_alpha   90.00
_cell.angle_beta   90.00
_cell.angle_gamma   90.00
#
_symmetry.space_group_name_H-M   'P 1'
#
loop_
_entity.id
_entity.type
_entity.pdbx_description
1 polymer ?
#
loop_
_entity_poly.entity_id
_entity_poly.type
_entity_poly.pdbx_seq_one_letter_code
_entity_poly.pdbx_strand_id
1 'polypeptide(L)'
;MFELGGEYANIVIQRCQSSFWIDVAKHYKKTTASCLPGTFPEFISENIHYNINIIRDNKTVHVPEWINSGIISVSALISDEGNFLTFDEFQNKYSLTSTNFLAYSGIINAIKQFREKCGLAPDAGSTPSYSKFWSMIRSKEGSKAVYTFLTRPHQEAACIEKWEERFGNLNWKRNI
;
A
#
# COMPACT_ATOMS: atom_id res chain seq x y z
N MET A 1 3.03 -4.35 15.25
CA MET A 1 3.31 -3.32 14.23
C MET A 1 2.78 -3.88 12.91
N PHE A 2 2.15 -3.09 12.02
CA PHE A 2 1.53 -3.62 10.80
C PHE A 2 2.59 -4.09 9.80
N GLU A 3 2.89 -5.39 9.81
CA GLU A 3 3.85 -6.04 8.90
C GLU A 3 3.23 -6.39 7.53
N LEU A 4 1.96 -6.05 7.32
CA LEU A 4 1.18 -6.37 6.13
C LEU A 4 0.51 -5.11 5.56
N GLY A 5 -0.06 -5.21 4.37
CA GLY A 5 -0.71 -4.09 3.68
C GLY A 5 -1.94 -3.52 4.40
N GLY A 6 -2.39 -2.36 3.92
CA GLY A 6 -3.44 -1.54 4.54
C GLY A 6 -4.77 -2.25 4.81
N GLU A 7 -5.16 -3.24 4.00
CA GLU A 7 -6.41 -3.98 4.22
C GLU A 7 -6.37 -4.90 5.45
N TYR A 8 -5.18 -5.20 5.99
CA TYR A 8 -5.05 -5.94 7.25
C TYR A 8 -5.71 -5.18 8.42
N ALA A 9 -5.82 -3.85 8.29
CA ALA A 9 -6.56 -3.02 9.23
C ALA A 9 -7.99 -3.50 9.48
N ASN A 10 -8.68 -4.10 8.49
CA ASN A 10 -10.03 -4.63 8.69
C ASN A 10 -10.06 -5.75 9.74
N ILE A 11 -9.04 -6.61 9.74
CA ILE A 11 -8.90 -7.70 10.71
C ILE A 11 -8.66 -7.13 12.10
N VAL A 12 -7.82 -6.10 12.20
CA VAL A 12 -7.56 -5.39 13.46
C VAL A 12 -8.82 -4.70 13.98
N ILE A 13 -9.57 -4.02 13.11
CA ILE A 13 -10.82 -3.32 13.47
C ILE A 13 -11.85 -4.30 14.04
N GLN A 14 -12.01 -5.48 13.42
CA GLN A 14 -12.98 -6.48 13.89
C GLN A 14 -12.64 -7.07 15.27
N ARG A 15 -11.36 -7.09 15.63
CA ARG A 15 -10.87 -7.70 16.88
C ARG A 15 -10.59 -6.67 17.97
N CYS A 16 -10.58 -5.39 17.63
CA CYS A 16 -10.24 -4.33 18.57
C CYS A 16 -11.48 -3.87 19.34
N GLN A 17 -11.34 -3.69 20.64
CA GLN A 17 -12.41 -3.16 21.50
C GLN A 17 -12.28 -1.65 21.73
N SER A 18 -11.08 -1.09 21.53
CA SER A 18 -10.81 0.31 21.76
C SER A 18 -11.24 1.15 20.55
N SER A 19 -12.17 2.08 20.77
CA SER A 19 -12.61 3.04 19.76
C SER A 19 -11.44 3.85 19.18
N PHE A 20 -10.49 4.27 20.03
CA PHE A 20 -9.27 4.95 19.61
C PHE A 20 -8.47 4.14 18.58
N TRP A 21 -8.14 2.88 18.90
CA TRP A 21 -7.34 2.04 17.99
C TRP A 21 -8.09 1.62 16.73
N ILE A 22 -9.42 1.49 16.80
CA ILE A 22 -10.27 1.32 15.62
C ILE A 22 -10.10 2.52 14.68
N ASP A 23 -10.16 3.75 15.19
CA ASP A 23 -10.06 4.96 14.37
C ASP A 23 -8.64 5.16 13.81
N VAL A 24 -7.61 4.79 14.57
CA VAL A 24 -6.22 4.72 14.08
C VAL A 24 -6.11 3.72 12.92
N ALA A 25 -6.68 2.52 13.05
CA ALA A 25 -6.64 1.49 12.01
C ALA A 25 -7.40 1.93 10.74
N LYS A 26 -8.55 2.59 10.88
CA LYS A 26 -9.28 3.19 9.75
C LYS A 26 -8.44 4.25 9.04
N HIS A 27 -7.79 5.13 9.78
CA HIS A 27 -6.91 6.15 9.20
C HIS A 27 -5.69 5.53 8.51
N TYR A 28 -5.06 4.53 9.11
CA TYR A 28 -3.96 3.78 8.51
C TYR A 28 -4.37 3.18 7.16
N LYS A 29 -5.51 2.48 7.12
CA LYS A 29 -6.09 1.92 5.89
C LYS A 29 -6.29 2.98 4.82
N LYS A 30 -6.93 4.10 5.17
CA LYS A 30 -7.21 5.19 4.23
C LYS A 30 -5.92 5.82 3.69
N THR A 31 -4.96 6.08 4.57
CA THR A 31 -3.70 6.76 4.22
C THR A 31 -2.84 5.90 3.31
N THR A 32 -2.68 4.61 3.63
CA THR A 32 -1.92 3.67 2.79
C THR A 32 -2.52 3.51 1.41
N ALA A 33 -3.85 3.51 1.27
CA ALA A 33 -4.52 3.48 -0.04
C ALA A 33 -4.22 4.72 -0.91
N SER A 34 -3.97 5.88 -0.29
CA SER A 34 -3.65 7.13 -1.00
C SER A 34 -2.15 7.32 -1.26
N CYS A 35 -1.28 6.57 -0.59
CA CYS A 35 0.17 6.68 -0.73
C CYS A 35 0.72 5.73 -1.80
N LEU A 36 0.57 6.08 -3.08
CA LEU A 36 1.20 5.32 -4.17
C LEU A 36 2.71 5.58 -4.23
N PRO A 37 3.56 4.54 -4.39
CA PRO A 37 5.01 4.68 -4.48
C PRO A 37 5.39 5.60 -5.64
N GLY A 38 6.33 6.52 -5.38
CA GLY A 38 6.85 7.46 -6.37
C GLY A 38 8.19 7.04 -6.98
N THR A 39 8.85 6.04 -6.40
CA THR A 39 10.13 5.51 -6.88
C THR A 39 10.12 3.98 -6.90
N PHE A 40 11.00 3.36 -7.69
CA PHE A 40 11.10 1.91 -7.76
C PHE A 40 11.50 1.27 -6.40
N PRO A 41 12.47 1.81 -5.63
CA PRO A 41 12.75 1.36 -4.26
C PRO A 41 11.53 1.36 -3.33
N GLU A 42 10.70 2.40 -3.39
CA GLU A 42 9.45 2.45 -2.60
C GLU A 42 8.49 1.35 -3.05
N PHE A 43 8.35 1.14 -4.37
CA PHE A 43 7.49 0.11 -4.94
C PHE A 43 7.90 -1.31 -4.54
N ILE A 44 9.18 -1.64 -4.61
CA ILE A 44 9.65 -2.99 -4.22
C ILE A 44 9.54 -3.22 -2.71
N SER A 45 9.40 -2.16 -1.92
CA SER A 45 9.15 -2.20 -0.47
C SER A 45 7.68 -2.35 -0.11
N GLU A 46 6.76 -2.25 -1.08
CA GLU A 46 5.34 -2.44 -0.86
C GLU A 46 5.03 -3.89 -0.46
N ASN A 47 4.10 -4.04 0.48
CA ASN A 47 3.61 -5.34 0.91
C ASN A 47 2.79 -5.98 -0.21
N ILE A 48 2.98 -7.28 -0.44
CA ILE A 48 2.16 -8.08 -1.36
C ILE A 48 0.79 -8.34 -0.72
N HIS A 49 0.82 -8.74 0.55
CA HIS A 49 -0.35 -9.18 1.27
C HIS A 49 -1.19 -8.01 1.76
N TYR A 50 -2.52 -8.12 1.63
CA TYR A 50 -3.47 -7.09 2.06
C TYR A 50 -3.23 -5.70 1.45
N ASN A 51 -2.62 -5.63 0.27
CA ASN A 51 -2.41 -4.38 -0.44
C ASN A 51 -3.57 -4.11 -1.41
N ILE A 52 -4.26 -2.98 -1.23
CA ILE A 52 -5.42 -2.60 -2.07
C ILE A 52 -5.05 -2.37 -3.54
N ASN A 53 -3.77 -2.13 -3.84
CA ASN A 53 -3.32 -2.00 -5.22
C ASN A 53 -2.91 -3.34 -5.86
N ILE A 54 -2.81 -4.42 -5.08
CA ILE A 54 -2.47 -5.76 -5.56
C ILE A 54 -3.70 -6.67 -5.34
N ILE A 55 -4.58 -6.68 -6.34
CA ILE A 55 -5.86 -7.37 -6.31
C ILE A 55 -5.82 -8.57 -7.25
N ARG A 56 -6.29 -9.72 -6.75
CA ARG A 56 -6.57 -10.92 -7.54
C ARG A 56 -7.98 -11.40 -7.21
N ASP A 57 -8.77 -11.72 -8.23
CA ASP A 57 -10.16 -12.18 -8.07
C ASP A 57 -11.03 -11.23 -7.21
N ASN A 58 -10.88 -9.91 -7.44
CA ASN A 58 -11.53 -8.83 -6.69
C ASN A 58 -11.25 -8.82 -5.17
N LYS A 59 -10.18 -9.48 -4.73
CA LYS A 59 -9.74 -9.51 -3.33
C LYS A 59 -8.26 -9.17 -3.23
N THR A 60 -7.84 -8.60 -2.11
CA THR A 60 -6.41 -8.43 -1.83
C THR A 60 -5.76 -9.78 -1.64
N VAL A 61 -4.51 -9.89 -2.10
CA VAL A 61 -3.73 -11.11 -1.98
C VAL A 61 -3.49 -11.45 -0.50
N HIS A 62 -3.71 -12.71 -0.13
CA HIS A 62 -3.34 -13.27 1.15
C HIS A 62 -2.97 -14.73 0.94
N VAL A 63 -1.68 -15.05 1.12
CA VAL A 63 -1.16 -16.41 0.94
C VAL A 63 -0.36 -16.75 2.20
N PRO A 64 -0.96 -17.49 3.16
CA PRO A 64 -0.29 -17.81 4.42
C PRO A 64 1.07 -18.49 4.25
N GLU A 65 1.20 -19.38 3.26
CA GLU A 65 2.47 -20.05 2.95
C GLU A 65 3.57 -19.02 2.61
N TRP A 66 3.24 -17.97 1.85
CA TRP A 66 4.20 -16.92 1.49
C TRP A 66 4.63 -16.10 2.69
N ILE A 67 3.67 -15.71 3.54
CA ILE A 67 3.94 -14.96 4.77
C ILE A 67 4.88 -15.78 5.68
N ASN A 68 4.58 -17.06 5.87
CA ASN A 68 5.38 -17.94 6.73
C ASN A 68 6.80 -18.18 6.17
N SER A 69 6.97 -18.13 4.86
CA SER A 69 8.27 -18.21 4.18
C SER A 69 8.97 -16.85 4.02
N GLY A 70 8.45 -15.78 4.64
CA GLY A 70 9.06 -14.45 4.63
C GLY A 70 8.85 -13.65 3.33
N ILE A 71 8.00 -14.13 2.41
CA ILE A 71 7.65 -13.42 1.17
C ILE A 71 6.58 -12.38 1.51
N ILE A 72 7.02 -11.22 2.03
CA ILE A 72 6.12 -10.17 2.52
C ILE A 72 6.02 -9.02 1.50
N SER A 73 7.16 -8.59 0.95
CA SER A 73 7.28 -7.44 0.05
C SER A 73 7.53 -7.85 -1.40
N VAL A 74 7.26 -6.95 -2.33
CA VAL A 74 7.50 -7.15 -3.77
C VAL A 74 8.97 -7.50 -4.07
N SER A 75 9.92 -6.96 -3.30
CA SER A 75 11.35 -7.26 -3.40
C SER A 75 11.68 -8.76 -3.24
N ALA A 76 10.88 -9.52 -2.49
CA ALA A 76 11.06 -10.96 -2.34
C ALA A 76 10.87 -11.71 -3.68
N LEU A 77 10.13 -11.11 -4.62
CA LEU A 77 9.80 -11.67 -5.93
C LEU A 77 10.65 -11.09 -7.07
N ILE A 78 11.64 -10.26 -6.75
CA ILE A 78 12.54 -9.61 -7.70
C ILE A 78 13.93 -10.26 -7.62
N SER A 79 14.54 -10.47 -8.77
CA SER A 79 15.92 -10.92 -8.94
C SER A 79 16.90 -9.76 -8.79
N ASP A 80 18.20 -10.06 -8.67
CA ASP A 80 19.24 -9.04 -8.53
C ASP A 80 19.32 -8.11 -9.76
N GLU A 81 18.87 -8.59 -10.93
CA GLU A 81 18.76 -7.85 -12.18
C GLU A 81 17.51 -6.96 -12.26
N GLY A 82 16.68 -6.92 -11.22
CA GLY A 82 15.45 -6.10 -11.18
C GLY A 82 14.25 -6.71 -11.93
N ASN A 83 14.35 -7.97 -12.35
CA ASN A 83 13.27 -8.69 -13.02
C ASN A 83 12.45 -9.51 -12.02
N PHE A 84 11.19 -9.81 -12.35
CA PHE A 84 10.42 -10.76 -11.54
C PHE A 84 10.99 -12.16 -11.73
N LEU A 85 11.08 -12.92 -10.63
CA LEU A 85 11.46 -14.32 -10.68
C LEU A 85 10.50 -15.10 -11.60
N THR A 86 11.03 -16.08 -12.31
CA THR A 86 10.21 -17.11 -12.95
C THR A 86 9.58 -18.00 -11.88
N PHE A 87 8.57 -18.78 -12.26
CA PHE A 87 7.95 -19.70 -11.31
C PHE A 87 8.93 -20.74 -10.79
N ASP A 88 9.82 -21.25 -11.65
CA ASP A 88 10.84 -22.23 -11.27
C ASP A 88 11.87 -21.62 -10.30
N GLU A 89 12.35 -20.40 -10.58
CA GLU A 89 13.25 -19.67 -9.66
C GLU A 89 12.58 -19.39 -8.32
N PHE A 90 11.30 -19.00 -8.35
CA PHE A 90 10.52 -18.75 -7.14
C PHE A 90 10.37 -20.02 -6.29
N GLN A 91 10.03 -21.16 -6.91
CA GLN A 91 9.94 -22.44 -6.23
C GLN A 91 11.28 -22.88 -5.66
N ASN A 92 12.37 -22.73 -6.43
CA ASN A 92 13.72 -23.10 -5.99
C ASN A 92 14.19 -22.22 -4.82
N LYS A 93 13.90 -20.91 -4.85
CA LYS A 93 14.32 -19.95 -3.83
C LYS A 93 13.64 -20.18 -2.48
N TYR A 94 12.35 -20.50 -2.48
CA TYR A 94 11.56 -20.59 -1.26
C TYR A 94 11.12 -22.01 -0.89
N SER A 95 11.42 -23.00 -1.72
CA SER A 95 11.05 -24.41 -1.52
C SER A 95 9.56 -24.61 -1.25
N LEU A 96 8.70 -23.82 -1.92
CA LEU A 96 7.25 -23.87 -1.72
C LEU A 96 6.59 -25.02 -2.48
N THR A 97 5.74 -25.76 -1.79
CA THR A 97 5.07 -26.95 -2.35
C THR A 97 3.60 -26.71 -2.70
N SER A 98 2.93 -25.73 -2.07
CA SER A 98 1.47 -25.58 -2.22
C SER A 98 1.06 -24.53 -3.26
N THR A 99 1.94 -23.57 -3.54
CA THR A 99 1.68 -22.51 -4.52
C THR A 99 1.76 -23.06 -5.95
N ASN A 100 0.65 -23.00 -6.68
CA ASN A 100 0.63 -23.39 -8.10
C ASN A 100 1.00 -22.23 -9.05
N PHE A 101 1.36 -22.58 -10.28
CA PHE A 101 1.77 -21.63 -11.32
C PHE A 101 0.72 -20.54 -11.59
N LEU A 102 -0.57 -20.91 -11.62
CA LEU A 102 -1.65 -19.97 -11.93
C LEU A 102 -1.80 -18.91 -10.83
N ALA A 103 -1.68 -19.31 -9.56
CA ALA A 103 -1.72 -18.41 -8.42
C ALA A 103 -0.53 -17.46 -8.44
N TYR A 104 0.68 -18.00 -8.66
CA TYR A 104 1.89 -17.20 -8.79
C TYR A 104 1.78 -16.17 -9.92
N SER A 105 1.47 -16.64 -11.14
CA SER A 105 1.35 -15.81 -12.32
C SER A 105 0.28 -14.71 -12.16
N GLY A 106 -0.86 -15.05 -11.56
CA GLY A 106 -1.91 -14.07 -11.25
C GLY A 106 -1.46 -12.97 -10.30
N ILE A 107 -0.70 -13.31 -9.25
CA ILE A 107 -0.14 -12.34 -8.30
C ILE A 107 0.91 -11.46 -8.98
N ILE A 108 1.84 -12.05 -9.74
CA ILE A 108 2.86 -11.29 -10.48
C ILE A 108 2.21 -10.33 -11.48
N ASN A 109 1.16 -10.75 -12.17
CA ASN A 109 0.43 -9.88 -13.10
C ASN A 109 -0.23 -8.70 -12.37
N ALA A 110 -0.84 -8.94 -11.21
CA ALA A 110 -1.41 -7.87 -10.38
C ALA A 110 -0.34 -6.88 -9.90
N ILE A 111 0.85 -7.37 -9.52
CA ILE A 111 1.98 -6.52 -9.13
C ILE A 111 2.49 -5.70 -10.33
N LYS A 112 2.56 -6.28 -11.53
CA LYS A 112 2.94 -5.56 -12.76
C LYS A 112 1.96 -4.43 -13.09
N GLN A 113 0.66 -4.70 -13.01
CA GLN A 113 -0.39 -3.68 -13.20
C GLN A 113 -0.27 -2.56 -12.16
N PHE A 114 0.04 -2.91 -10.90
CA PHE A 114 0.31 -1.90 -9.88
C PHE A 114 1.52 -1.02 -10.23
N ARG A 115 2.62 -1.61 -10.72
CA ARG A 115 3.80 -0.87 -11.18
C ARG A 115 3.45 0.09 -12.33
N GLU A 116 2.69 -0.39 -13.31
CA GLU A 116 2.23 0.40 -14.46
C GLU A 116 1.36 1.57 -14.02
N LYS A 117 0.43 1.35 -13.09
CA LYS A 117 -0.39 2.40 -12.47
C LYS A 117 0.46 3.49 -11.80
N CYS A 118 1.62 3.13 -11.27
CA CYS A 118 2.56 4.09 -10.66
C CYS A 118 3.50 4.75 -11.69
N GLY A 119 3.52 4.29 -12.95
CA GLY A 119 4.41 4.83 -13.99
C GLY A 119 5.89 4.58 -13.74
N LEU A 120 6.24 3.49 -13.04
CA LEU A 120 7.61 3.21 -12.60
C LEU A 120 8.34 2.28 -13.57
N ALA A 121 9.55 2.68 -13.98
CA ALA A 121 10.47 1.82 -14.72
C ALA A 121 11.18 0.84 -13.78
N PRO A 122 11.55 -0.38 -14.25
CA PRO A 122 12.44 -1.26 -13.51
C PRO A 122 13.81 -0.60 -13.31
N ASP A 123 14.39 -0.79 -12.14
CA ASP A 123 15.74 -0.35 -11.82
C ASP A 123 16.56 -1.54 -11.33
N ALA A 124 17.64 -1.87 -12.05
CA ALA A 124 18.47 -3.03 -11.74
C ALA A 124 19.39 -2.70 -10.56
N GLY A 125 19.52 -3.63 -9.60
CA GLY A 125 20.33 -3.40 -8.39
C GLY A 125 19.71 -2.44 -7.37
N SER A 126 18.45 -2.03 -7.57
CA SER A 126 17.71 -1.21 -6.61
C SER A 126 17.46 -1.99 -5.31
N THR A 127 17.76 -1.38 -4.17
CA THR A 127 17.50 -1.99 -2.84
C THR A 127 16.18 -1.46 -2.26
N PRO A 128 15.43 -2.28 -1.51
CA PRO A 128 14.20 -1.84 -0.87
C PRO A 128 14.50 -0.68 0.08
N SER A 129 13.69 0.37 -0.01
CA SER A 129 13.69 1.48 0.94
C SER A 129 12.52 1.32 1.93
N TYR A 130 11.90 2.43 2.33
CA TYR A 130 10.63 2.40 3.05
C TYR A 130 9.49 2.60 2.06
N SER A 131 8.33 1.98 2.31
CA SER A 131 7.12 2.36 1.59
C SER A 131 6.87 3.87 1.76
N LYS A 132 6.18 4.49 0.80
CA LYS A 132 5.93 5.94 0.83
C LYS A 132 5.23 6.39 2.11
N PHE A 133 4.35 5.56 2.64
CA PHE A 133 3.70 5.81 3.91
C PHE A 133 4.71 5.84 5.07
N TRP A 134 5.60 4.84 5.15
CA TRP A 134 6.61 4.78 6.21
C TRP A 134 7.70 5.82 6.06
N SER A 135 8.09 6.17 4.83
CA SER A 135 9.04 7.25 4.56
C SER A 135 8.48 8.60 5.02
N MET A 136 7.17 8.83 4.87
CA MET A 136 6.48 10.02 5.38
C MET A 136 6.47 10.08 6.91
N ILE A 137 6.10 8.97 7.58
CA ILE A 137 6.09 8.90 9.06
C ILE A 137 7.49 9.12 9.63
N ARG A 138 8.52 8.54 9.00
CA ARG A 138 9.91 8.61 9.44
C ARG A 138 10.65 9.85 8.92
N SER A 139 9.98 10.72 8.18
CA SER A 139 10.58 11.96 7.68
C SER A 139 11.06 12.82 8.85
N LYS A 140 12.06 13.68 8.61
CA LYS A 140 12.54 14.64 9.63
C LYS A 140 11.45 15.62 10.09
N GLU A 141 10.46 15.84 9.24
CA GLU A 141 9.26 16.63 9.55
C GLU A 141 8.26 15.86 10.44
N GLY A 142 8.42 14.54 10.56
CA GLY A 142 7.69 13.66 11.47
C GLY A 142 6.18 13.76 11.31
N SER A 143 5.49 14.01 12.42
CA SER A 143 4.03 14.16 12.45
C SER A 143 3.53 15.33 11.60
N LYS A 144 4.36 16.34 11.29
CA LYS A 144 3.98 17.47 10.43
C LYS A 144 3.75 17.03 8.99
N ALA A 145 4.58 16.13 8.44
CA ALA A 145 4.40 15.61 7.09
C ALA A 145 3.11 14.78 6.99
N VAL A 146 2.86 13.93 7.99
CA VAL A 146 1.63 13.12 8.09
C VAL A 146 0.41 14.01 8.25
N TYR A 147 0.45 14.99 9.16
CA TYR A 147 -0.64 15.95 9.35
C TYR A 147 -0.92 16.71 8.07
N THR A 148 0.10 17.27 7.42
CA THR A 148 -0.04 17.99 6.15
C THR A 148 -0.65 17.09 5.07
N PHE A 149 -0.24 15.82 4.99
CA PHE A 149 -0.83 14.87 4.04
C PHE A 149 -2.30 14.56 4.34
N LEU A 150 -2.66 14.39 5.61
CA LEU A 150 -4.03 14.12 6.05
C LEU A 150 -4.95 15.36 5.94
N THR A 151 -4.39 16.55 6.14
CA THR A 151 -5.11 17.84 6.05
C THR A 151 -5.02 18.49 4.69
N ARG A 152 -4.29 17.89 3.73
CA ARG A 152 -4.40 18.28 2.31
C ARG A 152 -5.90 18.30 2.01
N PRO A 153 -6.42 19.40 1.46
CA PRO A 153 -7.83 19.52 1.22
C PRO A 153 -8.25 18.34 0.36
N HIS A 154 -8.98 17.42 0.97
CA HIS A 154 -9.84 16.52 0.23
C HIS A 154 -10.71 17.45 -0.59
N GLN A 155 -10.80 17.18 -1.90
CA GLN A 155 -11.82 17.75 -2.79
C GLN A 155 -13.05 18.13 -1.96
N GLU A 156 -13.40 19.42 -2.00
CA GLU A 156 -14.32 20.04 -1.06
C GLU A 156 -15.54 19.13 -0.86
N ALA A 157 -15.93 18.91 0.40
CA ALA A 157 -17.07 18.05 0.69
C ALA A 157 -18.25 18.52 -0.18
N ALA A 158 -18.98 17.60 -0.82
CA ALA A 158 -20.06 17.97 -1.76
C ALA A 158 -21.10 18.93 -1.16
N CYS A 159 -21.19 19.03 0.18
CA CYS A 159 -21.95 20.06 0.87
C CYS A 159 -21.36 21.47 0.67
N ILE A 160 -20.04 21.66 0.77
CA ILE A 160 -19.35 22.95 0.54
C ILE A 160 -19.61 23.41 -0.89
N GLU A 161 -19.40 22.55 -1.90
CA GLU A 161 -19.72 22.87 -3.30
C GLU A 161 -21.20 23.26 -3.47
N LYS A 162 -22.13 22.48 -2.89
CA LYS A 162 -23.58 22.77 -2.92
C LYS A 162 -23.94 24.11 -2.28
N TRP A 163 -23.26 24.50 -1.20
CA TRP A 163 -23.54 25.75 -0.48
C TRP A 163 -22.84 26.95 -1.16
N GLU A 164 -21.67 26.77 -1.76
CA GLU A 164 -21.02 27.80 -2.57
C GLU A 164 -21.78 28.11 -3.85
N GLU A 165 -22.29 27.10 -4.56
CA GLU A 165 -23.12 27.28 -5.75
C GLU A 165 -24.42 28.03 -5.44
N ARG A 166 -24.97 27.85 -4.23
CA ARG A 166 -26.24 28.46 -3.82
C ARG A 166 -26.10 29.85 -3.21
N PHE A 167 -24.97 30.18 -2.58
CA PHE A 167 -24.84 31.43 -1.82
C PHE A 167 -23.70 32.35 -2.27
N GLY A 168 -22.70 31.85 -3.01
CA GLY A 168 -21.56 32.62 -3.53
C GLY A 168 -20.69 33.30 -2.45
N ASN A 169 -19.36 33.16 -2.54
CA ASN A 169 -18.41 33.85 -1.64
C ASN A 169 -18.57 33.52 -0.13
N LEU A 170 -18.87 32.27 0.22
CA LEU A 170 -18.81 31.86 1.62
C LEU A 170 -17.33 31.76 2.05
N ASN A 171 -16.87 32.72 2.87
CA ASN A 171 -15.50 32.75 3.34
C ASN A 171 -15.33 31.73 4.49
N TRP A 172 -15.11 30.46 4.15
CA TRP A 172 -14.93 29.35 5.08
C TRP A 172 -13.60 29.41 5.86
N LYS A 173 -13.16 30.60 6.29
CA LYS A 173 -11.93 30.77 7.07
C LYS A 173 -11.97 29.81 8.26
N ARG A 174 -11.08 28.81 8.22
CA ARG A 174 -10.75 27.99 9.38
C ARG A 174 -10.04 28.92 10.36
N ASN A 175 -10.77 29.46 11.33
CA ASN A 175 -10.16 30.06 12.51
C ASN A 175 -9.43 28.91 13.24
N ILE A 176 -8.11 28.94 13.17
CA ILE A 176 -7.21 28.14 14.01
C ILE A 176 -7.03 28.89 15.31
#